data_AF-A0A7W9Z5J9-F1
#
_entry.id   AF-A0A7W9Z5J9-F1
#
_cell.length_a   1.000
_cell.length_b   1.000
_cell.length_c   1.000
_cell.angle_alpha   90.00
_cell.angle_beta   90.00
_cell.angle_gamma   90.00
#
_symmetry.space_group_name_H-M   'P 1'
#
loop_
_entity.id
_entity.type
_entity.pdbx_description
1 polymer ?
#
loop_
_entity_poly.entity_id
_entity_poly.type
_entity_poly.pdbx_seq_one_letter_code
_entity_poly.pdbx_strand_id
1 'polypeptide(L)'
;MTAIALLDIDNDPHLVADTLLSAQGKDPKSPRRVWLPALGHVPSEYASPEGCWHISRLGRKTFFLPNNAGILAFAGDCHAAFEFWAELSAKFLARVAYEPSFRIDNAFVDQAVHQTGPSRASFSLLGMFIDATGRRTAYTHNQHIRISTKNFGTCYVSGSGTHLVAKVIKDSDAALSLNGGWRSTYSTSATEDLAEHISSGMLYLDSDSRNGTVSNSPLSHFSGGFYEWYGVGSAGIRSMSPRVDINVQFHNDRVTITRAYYIEQLEKRHEGLSHSDAREFPICVMNLLLEPYEIDVSDLRESGCAIKLSNIHGVLAPSTLRSYDAPESDRVHLAGPIYPEMLQELFSRKHPVHRVRVIAIVGGRSKARRFTTHEHGAPDATLHFQGGILSLWLSARTLSTIAHRPLHLPA
;
A
#
# COMPACT_ATOMS: atom_id res chain seq x y z
N MET A 1 -9.07 12.68 6.08
CA MET A 1 -8.40 11.89 7.14
C MET A 1 -7.59 10.77 6.49
N THR A 2 -6.28 10.68 6.73
CA THR A 2 -5.33 9.94 5.86
C THR A 2 -3.93 9.80 6.50
N ALA A 3 -3.04 9.04 5.87
CA ALA A 3 -1.59 9.10 6.07
C ALA A 3 -0.88 8.99 4.70
N ILE A 4 -0.06 9.98 4.36
CA ILE A 4 0.79 9.98 3.17
C ILE A 4 2.25 10.24 3.55
N ALA A 5 3.18 9.70 2.77
CA ALA A 5 4.60 9.90 2.96
C ALA A 5 5.35 9.99 1.63
N LEU A 6 6.37 10.83 1.58
CA LEU A 6 7.37 10.87 0.53
C LEU A 6 8.73 10.55 1.16
N LEU A 7 9.29 9.40 0.82
CA LEU A 7 10.51 8.86 1.39
C LEU A 7 11.70 9.19 0.49
N ASP A 8 12.88 9.42 1.08
CA ASP A 8 14.16 9.64 0.40
C ASP A 8 14.08 10.50 -0.88
N ILE A 9 13.71 11.77 -0.71
CA ILE A 9 13.55 12.71 -1.83
C ILE A 9 14.84 12.92 -2.63
N ASP A 10 15.98 12.64 -2.00
CA ASP A 10 17.30 13.02 -2.49
C ASP A 10 17.88 11.95 -3.43
N ASN A 11 17.61 10.66 -3.17
CA ASN A 11 18.29 9.56 -3.86
C ASN A 11 17.31 8.58 -4.53
N ASP A 12 16.47 7.92 -3.75
CA ASP A 12 15.56 6.86 -4.20
C ASP A 12 14.11 7.09 -3.74
N PRO A 13 13.43 8.09 -4.31
CA PRO A 13 12.15 8.54 -3.82
C PRO A 13 11.04 7.51 -3.96
N HIS A 14 10.30 7.32 -2.88
CA HIS A 14 9.11 6.48 -2.83
C HIS A 14 7.94 7.27 -2.25
N LEU A 15 6.78 7.21 -2.91
CA LEU A 15 5.54 7.78 -2.40
C LEU A 15 4.71 6.68 -1.75
N VAL A 16 4.16 6.93 -0.57
CA VAL A 16 3.29 6.02 0.19
C VAL A 16 1.98 6.73 0.53
N ALA A 17 0.85 6.05 0.41
CA ALA A 17 -0.45 6.58 0.82
C ALA A 17 -1.35 5.47 1.39
N ASP A 18 -2.14 5.77 2.42
CA ASP A 18 -3.18 4.87 2.88
C ASP A 18 -4.42 4.92 1.97
N THR A 19 -5.21 3.84 1.95
CA THR A 19 -6.37 3.71 1.05
C THR A 19 -7.71 3.87 1.75
N LEU A 20 -7.73 4.09 3.07
CA LEU A 20 -8.98 4.23 3.82
C LEU A 20 -9.68 5.55 3.52
N LEU A 21 -10.93 5.51 3.06
CA LEU A 21 -11.78 6.70 2.96
C LEU A 21 -12.84 6.67 4.05
N SER A 22 -12.88 7.73 4.86
CA SER A 22 -13.84 7.92 5.93
C SER A 22 -14.60 9.23 5.78
N ALA A 23 -15.78 9.29 6.39
CA ALA A 23 -16.63 10.47 6.41
C ALA A 23 -17.25 10.67 7.80
N GLN A 24 -17.57 11.92 8.12
CA GLN A 24 -18.28 12.27 9.34
C GLN A 24 -19.76 11.85 9.24
N GLY A 25 -20.35 11.53 10.38
CA GLY A 25 -21.74 11.08 10.48
C GLY A 25 -21.93 9.57 10.31
N LYS A 26 -23.20 9.16 10.37
CA LYS A 26 -23.65 7.77 10.25
C LYS A 26 -23.42 7.23 8.83
N ASP A 27 -23.21 5.92 8.72
CA ASP A 27 -23.12 5.26 7.41
C ASP A 27 -24.49 5.28 6.72
N PRO A 28 -24.62 5.89 5.53
CA PRO A 28 -25.87 5.89 4.78
C PRO A 28 -26.23 4.53 4.18
N LYS A 29 -25.31 3.56 4.13
CA LYS A 29 -25.53 2.23 3.52
C LYS A 29 -26.32 1.30 4.43
N SER A 30 -26.98 0.32 3.81
CA SER A 30 -27.58 -0.84 4.47
C SER A 30 -27.21 -2.12 3.71
N PRO A 31 -26.57 -3.12 4.35
CA PRO A 31 -26.11 -3.13 5.74
C PRO A 31 -24.90 -2.21 5.96
N ARG A 32 -24.75 -1.69 7.18
CA ARG A 32 -23.64 -0.82 7.62
C ARG A 32 -22.36 -1.63 7.85
N ARG A 33 -21.82 -2.18 6.76
CA ARG A 33 -20.63 -3.01 6.77
C ARG A 33 -19.70 -2.60 5.64
N VAL A 34 -18.41 -2.69 5.93
CA VAL A 34 -17.35 -2.53 4.94
C VAL A 34 -16.45 -3.74 5.00
N TRP A 35 -15.90 -4.14 3.86
CA TRP A 35 -14.85 -5.15 3.80
C TRP A 35 -13.48 -4.48 3.85
N LEU A 36 -12.60 -4.94 4.73
CA LEU A 36 -11.21 -4.47 4.84
C LEU A 36 -10.26 -5.67 4.70
N PRO A 37 -9.11 -5.52 4.01
CA PRO A 37 -8.14 -6.59 3.78
C PRO A 37 -7.78 -7.42 5.01
N ALA A 38 -7.47 -6.75 6.12
CA ALA A 38 -6.99 -7.40 7.32
C ALA A 38 -8.10 -8.02 8.20
N LEU A 39 -9.32 -7.48 8.10
CA LEU A 39 -10.41 -7.73 9.05
C LEU A 39 -11.63 -8.44 8.44
N GLY A 40 -11.72 -8.53 7.11
CA GLY A 40 -12.92 -9.00 6.43
C GLY A 40 -14.08 -8.01 6.60
N HIS A 41 -15.30 -8.52 6.74
CA HIS A 41 -16.49 -7.67 6.92
C HIS A 41 -16.65 -7.17 8.36
N VAL A 42 -16.42 -5.88 8.57
CA VAL A 42 -16.58 -5.21 9.86
C VAL A 42 -17.73 -4.19 9.84
N PRO A 43 -18.26 -3.78 11.01
CA PRO A 43 -19.09 -2.58 11.10
C PRO A 43 -18.35 -1.38 10.49
N SER A 44 -19.05 -0.57 9.71
CA SER A 44 -18.48 0.62 9.08
C SER A 44 -18.52 1.85 10.00
N GLU A 45 -19.39 1.88 11.02
CA GLU A 45 -19.57 3.01 11.93
C GLU A 45 -18.71 2.91 13.18
N TYR A 46 -18.13 4.04 13.58
CA TYR A 46 -17.27 4.17 14.75
C TYR A 46 -17.66 5.43 15.53
N ALA A 47 -17.48 5.38 16.84
CA ALA A 47 -17.68 6.53 17.72
C ALA A 47 -16.33 7.20 18.02
N SER A 48 -16.32 8.52 18.05
CA SER A 48 -15.19 9.33 18.51
C SER A 48 -15.68 10.44 19.43
N PRO A 49 -14.80 11.09 20.22
CA PRO A 49 -15.17 12.26 21.02
C PRO A 49 -15.79 13.40 20.19
N GLU A 50 -15.45 13.50 18.91
CA GLU A 50 -15.92 14.52 17.97
C GLU A 50 -17.27 14.18 17.33
N GLY A 51 -17.74 12.94 17.52
CA GLY A 51 -18.98 12.43 16.92
C GLY A 51 -18.82 11.05 16.29
N CYS A 52 -19.92 10.57 15.71
CA CYS A 52 -19.91 9.35 14.91
C CYS A 52 -19.30 9.63 13.54
N TRP A 53 -18.49 8.70 13.06
CA TRP A 53 -17.93 8.69 11.72
C TRP A 53 -18.07 7.28 11.15
N HIS A 54 -17.85 7.14 9.85
CA HIS A 54 -17.87 5.84 9.20
C HIS A 54 -16.78 5.68 8.14
N ILE A 55 -16.40 4.43 7.91
CA ILE A 55 -15.57 4.03 6.77
C ILE A 55 -16.48 3.90 5.55
N SER A 56 -16.22 4.70 4.52
CA SER A 56 -17.03 4.71 3.29
C SER A 56 -16.65 3.56 2.36
N ARG A 57 -15.34 3.43 2.07
CA ARG A 57 -14.74 2.44 1.17
C ARG A 57 -13.21 2.50 1.23
N LEU A 58 -12.56 1.59 0.50
CA LEU A 58 -11.15 1.74 0.11
C LEU A 58 -11.05 2.46 -1.24
N GLY A 59 -10.10 3.37 -1.35
CA GLY A 59 -9.79 4.11 -2.56
C GLY A 59 -8.38 4.69 -2.52
N ARG A 60 -7.68 4.63 -3.65
CA ARG A 60 -6.31 5.13 -3.77
C ARG A 60 -6.29 6.65 -3.76
N LYS A 61 -5.28 7.24 -3.11
CA LYS A 61 -5.17 8.68 -2.86
C LYS A 61 -4.04 9.33 -3.67
N THR A 62 -3.67 8.68 -4.76
CA THR A 62 -2.56 9.05 -5.63
C THR A 62 -3.03 9.57 -6.99
N PHE A 63 -2.36 10.59 -7.50
CA PHE A 63 -2.53 11.18 -8.83
C PHE A 63 -1.30 10.84 -9.67
N PHE A 64 -1.50 10.12 -10.78
CA PHE A 64 -0.42 9.88 -11.75
C PHE A 64 -0.47 10.99 -12.77
N LEU A 65 0.64 11.72 -12.88
CA LEU A 65 0.69 12.84 -13.79
C LEU A 65 0.99 12.33 -15.20
N PRO A 66 0.27 12.83 -16.21
CA PRO A 66 0.44 12.44 -17.61
C PRO A 66 1.87 12.74 -18.10
N ASN A 67 2.23 12.16 -19.25
CA ASN A 67 3.54 12.32 -19.89
C ASN A 67 4.72 11.93 -18.96
N ASN A 68 4.47 11.00 -18.04
CA ASN A 68 5.41 10.58 -16.99
C ASN A 68 5.97 11.77 -16.19
N ALA A 69 5.15 12.81 -15.95
CA ALA A 69 5.57 14.02 -15.26
C ALA A 69 5.71 13.82 -13.73
N GLY A 70 5.30 12.68 -13.19
CA GLY A 70 5.47 12.34 -11.78
C GLY A 70 4.22 11.78 -11.12
N ILE A 71 4.19 11.90 -9.80
CA ILE A 71 3.11 11.38 -8.95
C ILE A 71 2.88 12.31 -7.76
N LEU A 72 1.62 12.49 -7.38
CA LEU A 72 1.20 13.20 -6.16
C LEU A 72 0.34 12.26 -5.29
N ALA A 73 0.29 12.50 -3.99
CA ALA A 73 -0.69 11.92 -3.07
C ALA A 73 -1.31 13.02 -2.22
N PHE A 74 -2.60 12.86 -1.86
CA PHE A 74 -3.28 13.80 -0.99
C PHE A 74 -3.61 13.25 0.39
N ALA A 75 -3.63 14.18 1.35
CA ALA A 75 -4.11 13.98 2.70
C ALA A 75 -5.15 15.03 3.06
N GLY A 76 -6.16 14.70 3.86
CA GLY A 76 -7.19 15.65 4.29
C GLY A 76 -8.56 15.42 3.65
N ASP A 77 -9.21 16.51 3.24
CA ASP A 77 -10.57 16.50 2.69
C ASP A 77 -10.60 16.00 1.22
N CYS A 78 -11.49 15.05 0.94
CA CYS A 78 -11.59 14.45 -0.39
C CYS A 78 -12.26 15.39 -1.40
N HIS A 79 -13.20 16.22 -0.97
CA HIS A 79 -13.91 17.13 -1.86
C HIS A 79 -12.94 18.19 -2.41
N ALA A 80 -12.16 18.81 -1.54
CA ALA A 80 -11.12 19.77 -1.93
C ALA A 80 -10.04 19.12 -2.82
N ALA A 81 -9.64 17.88 -2.54
CA ALA A 81 -8.71 17.15 -3.41
C ALA A 81 -9.30 16.87 -4.81
N PHE A 82 -10.62 16.68 -4.94
CA PHE A 82 -11.29 16.54 -6.23
C PHE A 82 -11.43 17.86 -6.96
N GLU A 83 -11.74 18.96 -6.26
CA GLU A 83 -11.71 20.30 -6.85
C GLU A 83 -10.32 20.62 -7.42
N PHE A 84 -9.26 20.32 -6.65
CA PHE A 84 -7.88 20.42 -7.12
C PHE A 84 -7.63 19.59 -8.38
N TRP A 85 -8.06 18.32 -8.39
CA TRP A 85 -7.87 17.46 -9.54
C TRP A 85 -8.59 17.96 -10.78
N ALA A 86 -9.82 18.47 -10.62
CA ALA A 86 -10.60 19.04 -11.70
C ALA A 86 -9.90 20.27 -12.31
N GLU A 87 -9.42 21.20 -11.46
CA GLU A 87 -8.66 22.36 -11.89
C GLU A 87 -7.36 21.98 -12.61
N LEU A 88 -6.58 21.06 -12.02
CA LEU A 88 -5.33 20.58 -12.62
C LEU A 88 -5.58 19.93 -13.99
N SER A 89 -6.60 19.07 -14.08
CA SER A 89 -6.97 18.36 -15.31
C SER A 89 -7.44 19.32 -16.40
N ALA A 90 -8.31 20.28 -16.07
CA ALA A 90 -8.80 21.28 -17.03
C ALA A 90 -7.65 22.14 -17.58
N LYS A 91 -6.75 22.62 -16.71
CA LYS A 91 -5.56 23.37 -17.13
C LYS A 91 -4.64 22.54 -18.01
N PHE A 92 -4.41 21.27 -17.63
CA PHE A 92 -3.54 20.37 -18.39
C PHE A 92 -4.11 20.13 -19.79
N LEU A 93 -5.39 19.79 -19.91
CA LEU A 93 -6.07 19.58 -21.18
C LEU A 93 -5.98 20.81 -22.10
N ALA A 94 -6.18 22.01 -21.54
CA ALA A 94 -6.02 23.26 -22.29
C ALA A 94 -4.58 23.45 -22.78
N ARG A 95 -3.56 23.03 -22.00
CA ARG A 95 -2.15 23.17 -22.37
C ARG A 95 -1.73 22.15 -23.42
N VAL A 96 -2.10 20.87 -23.28
CA VAL A 96 -1.69 19.81 -24.22
C VAL A 96 -2.33 19.92 -25.59
N ALA A 97 -3.44 20.64 -25.71
CA ALA A 97 -4.02 20.98 -27.01
C ALA A 97 -3.03 21.77 -27.91
N TYR A 98 -2.07 22.49 -27.31
CA TYR A 98 -1.05 23.26 -28.03
C TYR A 98 0.36 22.67 -27.88
N GLU A 99 0.65 22.01 -26.75
CA GLU A 99 1.94 21.38 -26.47
C GLU A 99 1.73 19.94 -25.96
N PRO A 100 1.60 18.94 -26.86
CA PRO A 100 1.27 17.57 -26.47
C PRO A 100 2.30 16.92 -25.52
N SER A 101 3.56 17.33 -25.60
CA SER A 101 4.65 16.85 -24.75
C SER A 101 4.77 17.58 -23.41
N PHE A 102 3.84 18.50 -23.10
CA PHE A 102 3.90 19.30 -21.88
C PHE A 102 3.95 18.40 -20.63
N ARG A 103 4.84 18.75 -19.69
CA ARG A 103 5.01 18.06 -18.41
C ARG A 103 4.61 18.99 -17.29
N ILE A 104 3.78 18.47 -16.38
CA ILE A 104 3.35 19.19 -15.18
C ILE A 104 4.55 19.37 -14.24
N ASP A 105 4.76 20.60 -13.77
CA ASP A 105 5.79 20.95 -12.79
C ASP A 105 5.18 21.58 -11.52
N ASN A 106 6.05 21.99 -10.58
CA ASN A 106 5.65 22.65 -9.33
C ASN A 106 4.74 23.86 -9.59
N ALA A 107 5.14 24.75 -10.50
CA ALA A 107 4.44 26.01 -10.74
C ALA A 107 3.03 25.76 -11.31
N PHE A 108 2.90 24.76 -12.18
CA PHE A 108 1.61 24.36 -12.74
C PHE A 108 0.66 23.82 -11.66
N VAL A 109 1.17 22.99 -10.75
CA VAL A 109 0.40 22.47 -9.61
C VAL A 109 0.04 23.58 -8.63
N ASP A 110 0.96 24.47 -8.29
CA ASP A 110 0.69 25.60 -7.40
C ASP A 110 -0.41 26.51 -7.95
N GLN A 111 -0.44 26.75 -9.26
CA GLN A 111 -1.53 27.50 -9.89
C GLN A 111 -2.88 26.79 -9.75
N ALA A 112 -2.92 25.46 -9.94
CA ALA A 112 -4.15 24.68 -9.76
C ALA A 112 -4.60 24.70 -8.28
N VAL A 113 -3.68 24.51 -7.34
CA VAL A 113 -3.95 24.63 -5.90
C VAL A 113 -4.50 26.02 -5.55
N HIS A 114 -3.92 27.10 -6.09
CA HIS A 114 -4.42 28.45 -5.84
C HIS A 114 -5.84 28.67 -6.36
N GLN A 115 -6.21 28.04 -7.49
CA GLN A 115 -7.53 28.16 -8.10
C GLN A 115 -8.63 27.42 -7.34
N THR A 116 -8.29 26.42 -6.52
CA THR A 116 -9.25 25.80 -5.58
C THR A 116 -9.72 26.73 -4.45
N GLY A 117 -9.24 27.98 -4.41
CA GLY A 117 -9.76 28.99 -3.50
C GLY A 117 -9.56 28.63 -2.03
N PRO A 118 -10.56 28.85 -1.16
CA PRO A 118 -10.46 28.54 0.28
C PRO A 118 -10.26 27.04 0.58
N SER A 119 -10.77 26.14 -0.26
CA SER A 119 -10.63 24.69 -0.11
C SER A 119 -9.18 24.22 -0.08
N ARG A 120 -8.25 25.00 -0.64
CA ARG A 120 -6.81 24.67 -0.65
C ARG A 120 -6.21 24.45 0.74
N ALA A 121 -6.84 24.94 1.81
CA ALA A 121 -6.37 24.78 3.18
C ALA A 121 -6.80 23.45 3.84
N SER A 122 -7.76 22.71 3.26
CA SER A 122 -8.33 21.50 3.87
C SER A 122 -7.65 20.20 3.44
N PHE A 123 -6.67 20.26 2.54
CA PHE A 123 -5.87 19.12 2.12
C PHE A 123 -4.38 19.44 2.02
N SER A 124 -3.54 18.43 2.09
CA SER A 124 -2.08 18.51 1.89
C SER A 124 -1.69 17.62 0.72
N LEU A 125 -0.63 17.99 0.01
CA LEU A 125 -0.05 17.17 -1.06
C LEU A 125 1.39 16.84 -0.75
N LEU A 126 1.79 15.60 -1.03
CA LEU A 126 3.18 15.20 -1.16
C LEU A 126 3.37 14.55 -2.52
N GLY A 127 4.50 14.78 -3.16
CA GLY A 127 4.77 14.13 -4.44
C GLY A 127 6.14 14.41 -5.02
N MET A 128 6.35 13.90 -6.22
CA MET A 128 7.61 13.99 -6.93
C MET A 128 7.33 14.24 -8.41
N PHE A 129 7.89 15.31 -8.94
CA PHE A 129 7.85 15.62 -10.37
C PHE A 129 9.08 15.08 -11.08
N ILE A 130 8.92 14.76 -12.37
CA ILE A 130 9.97 14.26 -13.25
C ILE A 130 9.99 15.13 -14.51
N ASP A 131 11.06 15.91 -14.66
CA ASP A 131 11.22 16.75 -15.85
C ASP A 131 11.66 15.94 -17.09
N ALA A 132 11.80 16.63 -18.23
CA ALA A 132 12.19 15.99 -19.49
C ALA A 132 13.60 15.35 -19.46
N THR A 133 14.47 15.76 -18.53
CA THR A 133 15.81 15.18 -18.33
C THR A 133 15.82 14.01 -17.36
N GLY A 134 14.66 13.69 -16.76
CA GLY A 134 14.53 12.68 -15.70
C GLY A 134 14.97 13.19 -14.33
N ARG A 135 15.22 14.50 -14.17
CA ARG A 135 15.50 15.09 -12.87
C ARG A 135 14.22 15.12 -12.05
N ARG A 136 14.37 14.73 -10.79
CA ARG A 136 13.29 14.57 -9.82
C ARG A 136 13.25 15.78 -8.89
N THR A 137 12.05 16.31 -8.65
CA THR A 137 11.84 17.44 -7.73
C THR A 137 10.68 17.15 -6.79
N ALA A 138 10.95 17.16 -5.48
CA ALA A 138 9.93 16.94 -4.47
C ALA A 138 8.95 18.11 -4.40
N TYR A 139 7.70 17.79 -4.07
CA TYR A 139 6.62 18.74 -3.88
C TYR A 139 5.92 18.53 -2.56
N THR A 140 5.63 19.64 -1.88
CA THR A 140 4.87 19.66 -0.62
C THR A 140 3.89 20.83 -0.63
N HIS A 141 2.64 20.56 -0.29
CA HIS A 141 1.62 21.59 -0.07
C HIS A 141 1.01 21.41 1.33
N ASN A 142 0.82 22.52 2.05
CA ASN A 142 0.32 22.58 3.43
C ASN A 142 1.15 21.78 4.46
N GLN A 143 0.51 21.42 5.59
CA GLN A 143 1.16 20.85 6.76
C GLN A 143 1.82 19.50 6.44
N HIS A 144 3.10 19.42 6.78
CA HIS A 144 3.88 18.20 6.70
C HIS A 144 4.92 18.18 7.81
N ILE A 145 5.35 16.99 8.21
CA ILE A 145 6.52 16.83 9.08
C ILE A 145 7.68 16.41 8.21
N ARG A 146 8.77 17.17 8.27
CA ARG A 146 10.06 16.79 7.69
C ARG A 146 10.83 15.91 8.67
N ILE A 147 11.30 14.77 8.19
CA ILE A 147 12.12 13.82 8.95
C ILE A 147 13.46 13.70 8.24
N SER A 148 14.53 14.15 8.88
CA SER A 148 15.89 13.92 8.41
C SER A 148 16.40 12.61 9.00
N THR A 149 16.87 11.72 8.14
CA THR A 149 17.33 10.38 8.51
C THR A 149 18.79 10.19 8.10
N LYS A 150 19.46 9.20 8.68
CA LYS A 150 20.84 8.86 8.27
C LYS A 150 20.87 8.01 7.01
N ASN A 151 19.88 7.15 6.82
CA ASN A 151 19.90 6.12 5.77
C ASN A 151 18.87 6.33 4.65
N PHE A 152 17.88 7.21 4.82
CA PHE A 152 16.79 7.47 3.87
C PHE A 152 16.68 8.95 3.47
N GLY A 153 17.76 9.72 3.62
CA GLY A 153 17.78 11.15 3.31
C GLY A 153 16.68 11.95 4.03
N THR A 154 16.09 12.90 3.31
CA THR A 154 14.90 13.64 3.78
C THR A 154 13.62 12.90 3.41
N CYS A 155 12.77 12.68 4.41
CA CYS A 155 11.40 12.18 4.25
C CYS A 155 10.37 13.25 4.66
N TYR A 156 9.19 13.21 4.06
CA TYR A 156 8.03 14.01 4.43
C TYR A 156 6.84 13.11 4.74
N VAL A 157 6.01 13.52 5.71
CA VAL A 157 4.78 12.81 6.09
C VAL A 157 3.67 13.82 6.36
N SER A 158 2.43 13.47 6.02
CA SER A 158 1.25 14.32 6.23
C SER A 158 -0.03 13.50 6.46
N GLY A 159 -1.03 14.12 7.09
CA GLY A 159 -2.31 13.51 7.48
C GLY A 159 -2.40 13.11 8.96
N SER A 160 -3.55 12.58 9.35
CA SER A 160 -3.88 12.19 10.73
C SER A 160 -3.06 11.00 11.24
N GLY A 161 -2.70 10.04 10.38
CA GLY A 161 -1.87 8.88 10.73
C GLY A 161 -0.35 9.13 10.70
N THR A 162 0.07 10.39 10.54
CA THR A 162 1.48 10.77 10.33
C THR A 162 2.44 10.22 11.39
N HIS A 163 2.08 10.25 12.66
CA HIS A 163 2.96 9.82 13.75
C HIS A 163 3.25 8.30 13.70
N LEU A 164 2.31 7.47 13.21
CA LEU A 164 2.55 6.04 13.00
C LEU A 164 3.61 5.82 11.92
N VAL A 165 3.46 6.49 10.77
CA VAL A 165 4.42 6.38 9.66
C VAL A 165 5.78 6.96 10.06
N ALA A 166 5.80 8.12 10.72
CA ALA A 166 7.01 8.76 11.21
C ALA A 166 7.77 7.87 12.21
N LYS A 167 7.04 7.13 13.06
CA LYS A 167 7.65 6.16 13.97
C LYS A 167 8.32 5.02 13.20
N VAL A 168 7.65 4.43 12.22
CA VAL A 168 8.24 3.36 11.39
C VAL A 168 9.51 3.84 10.68
N ILE A 169 9.50 5.05 10.12
CA ILE A 169 10.69 5.65 9.46
C ILE A 169 11.85 5.76 10.45
N LYS A 170 11.62 6.34 11.63
CA LYS A 170 12.66 6.56 12.65
C LYS A 170 13.21 5.25 13.22
N ASP A 171 12.32 4.30 13.53
CA ASP A 171 12.71 3.00 14.06
C ASP A 171 13.54 2.23 13.02
N SER A 172 13.13 2.26 11.75
CA SER A 172 13.87 1.63 10.65
C SER A 172 15.23 2.28 10.41
N ASP A 173 15.33 3.61 10.50
CA ASP A 173 16.60 4.34 10.34
C ASP A 173 17.59 4.00 11.45
N ALA A 174 17.09 3.91 12.69
CA ALA A 174 17.89 3.48 13.84
C ALA A 174 18.34 2.03 13.70
N ALA A 175 17.44 1.12 13.34
CA ALA A 175 17.74 -0.30 13.13
C ALA A 175 18.78 -0.50 12.02
N LEU A 176 18.63 0.21 10.90
CA LEU A 176 19.57 0.11 9.78
C LEU A 176 20.96 0.62 10.17
N SER A 177 21.03 1.72 10.92
CA SER A 177 22.29 2.25 11.46
C SER A 177 22.99 1.24 12.38
N LEU A 178 22.24 0.56 13.26
CA LEU A 178 22.77 -0.46 14.17
C LEU A 178 23.29 -1.71 13.43
N ASN A 179 22.70 -2.04 12.30
CA ASN A 179 23.04 -3.23 11.51
C ASN A 179 24.14 -2.98 10.46
N GLY A 180 24.80 -1.82 10.49
CA GLY A 180 25.89 -1.47 9.57
C GLY A 180 25.44 -1.00 8.19
N GLY A 181 24.19 -0.53 8.06
CA GLY A 181 23.66 0.05 6.82
C GLY A 181 23.05 -0.96 5.86
N TRP A 182 22.59 -0.46 4.71
CA TRP A 182 22.00 -1.27 3.66
C TRP A 182 23.09 -1.95 2.83
N ARG A 183 22.93 -3.25 2.54
CA ARG A 183 23.91 -4.00 1.76
C ARG A 183 23.61 -3.85 0.27
N SER A 184 24.63 -3.53 -0.52
CA SER A 184 24.54 -3.43 -1.99
C SER A 184 24.18 -4.75 -2.68
N THR A 185 24.35 -5.88 -2.00
CA THR A 185 23.97 -7.21 -2.50
C THR A 185 22.46 -7.48 -2.43
N TYR A 186 21.67 -6.62 -1.80
CA TYR A 186 20.22 -6.78 -1.78
C TYR A 186 19.61 -6.35 -3.13
N SER A 187 18.64 -7.12 -3.61
CA SER A 187 17.95 -6.88 -4.87
C SER A 187 16.94 -5.73 -4.81
N THR A 188 16.65 -5.21 -3.62
CA THR A 188 15.83 -4.02 -3.38
C THR A 188 16.67 -2.94 -2.70
N SER A 189 16.28 -1.68 -2.90
CA SER A 189 16.88 -0.57 -2.18
C SER A 189 16.38 -0.49 -0.73
N ALA A 190 17.10 0.28 0.10
CA ALA A 190 16.70 0.53 1.48
C ALA A 190 15.34 1.24 1.57
N THR A 191 15.10 2.22 0.69
CA THR A 191 13.86 2.98 0.67
C THR A 191 12.68 2.17 0.15
N GLU A 192 12.90 1.29 -0.84
CA GLU A 192 11.87 0.35 -1.30
C GLU A 192 11.47 -0.64 -0.20
N ASP A 193 12.45 -1.14 0.57
CA ASP A 193 12.18 -1.98 1.74
C ASP A 193 11.42 -1.24 2.85
N LEU A 194 11.74 0.04 3.08
CA LEU A 194 11.02 0.87 4.03
C LEU A 194 9.57 1.11 3.60
N ALA A 195 9.33 1.42 2.32
CA ALA A 195 7.99 1.60 1.77
C ALA A 195 7.14 0.33 1.95
N GLU A 196 7.73 -0.83 1.63
CA GLU A 196 7.10 -2.14 1.83
C GLU A 196 6.89 -2.45 3.32
N HIS A 197 7.85 -2.09 4.19
CA HIS A 197 7.72 -2.28 5.63
C HIS A 197 6.59 -1.45 6.23
N ILE A 198 6.42 -0.19 5.81
CA ILE A 198 5.25 0.64 6.18
C ILE A 198 3.98 -0.05 5.68
N SER A 199 3.95 -0.49 4.42
CA SER A 199 2.79 -1.12 3.81
C SER A 199 2.32 -2.37 4.56
N SER A 200 3.25 -3.30 4.79
CA SER A 200 3.00 -4.57 5.45
C SER A 200 2.77 -4.40 6.96
N GLY A 201 3.55 -3.53 7.60
CA GLY A 201 3.43 -3.24 9.03
C GLY A 201 2.08 -2.63 9.39
N MET A 202 1.59 -1.69 8.59
CA MET A 202 0.25 -1.11 8.81
C MET A 202 -0.85 -2.13 8.56
N LEU A 203 -0.72 -3.00 7.55
CA LEU A 203 -1.68 -4.08 7.31
C LEU A 203 -1.69 -5.10 8.47
N TYR A 204 -0.53 -5.37 9.06
CA TYR A 204 -0.41 -6.18 10.28
C TYR A 204 -1.10 -5.50 11.48
N LEU A 205 -0.84 -4.21 11.72
CA LEU A 205 -1.53 -3.46 12.78
C LEU A 205 -3.04 -3.42 12.57
N ASP A 206 -3.47 -3.33 11.31
CA ASP A 206 -4.89 -3.35 10.94
C ASP A 206 -5.57 -4.68 11.28
N SER A 207 -4.81 -5.78 11.35
CA SER A 207 -5.33 -7.12 11.66
C SER A 207 -5.60 -7.36 13.16
N ASP A 208 -5.15 -6.47 14.05
CA ASP A 208 -5.47 -6.55 15.47
C ASP A 208 -6.99 -6.35 15.67
N SER A 209 -7.63 -7.27 16.39
CA SER A 209 -9.08 -7.19 16.67
C SER A 209 -9.48 -5.95 17.48
N ARG A 210 -8.50 -5.27 18.08
CA ARG A 210 -8.68 -4.02 18.85
C ARG A 210 -8.44 -2.77 18.00
N ASN A 211 -8.14 -2.89 16.70
CA ASN A 211 -7.96 -1.74 15.81
C ASN A 211 -9.16 -0.79 15.87
N GLY A 212 -8.90 0.50 16.07
CA GLY A 212 -9.92 1.53 16.29
C GLY A 212 -10.40 1.67 17.74
N THR A 213 -10.07 0.73 18.63
CA THR A 213 -10.40 0.81 20.07
C THR A 213 -9.21 1.17 20.96
N VAL A 214 -7.99 0.84 20.53
CA VAL A 214 -6.75 1.21 21.22
C VAL A 214 -6.11 2.43 20.57
N SER A 215 -5.49 3.28 21.40
CA SER A 215 -4.67 4.40 20.92
C SER A 215 -3.48 3.87 20.10
N ASN A 216 -3.07 4.62 19.08
CA ASN A 216 -2.01 4.26 18.14
C ASN A 216 -2.32 3.07 17.23
N SER A 217 -3.59 2.80 16.94
CA SER A 217 -3.99 1.90 15.84
C SER A 217 -4.30 2.71 14.58
N PRO A 218 -4.15 2.15 13.37
CA PRO A 218 -4.39 2.93 12.15
C PRO A 218 -5.81 3.54 12.12
N LEU A 219 -6.85 2.76 12.50
CA LEU A 219 -8.23 3.26 12.52
C LEU A 219 -8.47 4.30 13.61
N SER A 220 -7.76 4.27 14.76
CA SER A 220 -7.87 5.34 15.75
C SER A 220 -7.32 6.68 15.25
N HIS A 221 -6.58 6.66 14.14
CA HIS A 221 -6.05 7.83 13.44
C HIS A 221 -6.65 8.01 12.05
N PHE A 222 -7.79 7.35 11.80
CA PHE A 222 -8.55 7.46 10.56
C PHE A 222 -7.70 7.20 9.31
N SER A 223 -6.84 6.21 9.41
CA SER A 223 -5.95 5.72 8.36
C SER A 223 -6.01 4.20 8.31
N GLY A 224 -5.57 3.57 7.21
CA GLY A 224 -5.52 2.10 7.15
C GLY A 224 -6.04 1.51 5.85
N GLY A 225 -6.60 0.31 5.97
CA GLY A 225 -7.12 -0.50 4.88
C GLY A 225 -6.01 -1.22 4.13
N PHE A 226 -5.17 -0.43 3.47
CA PHE A 226 -3.92 -0.84 2.85
C PHE A 226 -3.10 0.41 2.57
N TYR A 227 -1.78 0.31 2.63
CA TYR A 227 -0.87 1.40 2.31
C TYR A 227 -0.20 1.10 0.97
N GLU A 228 -0.62 1.84 -0.05
CA GLU A 228 -0.03 1.80 -1.39
C GLU A 228 1.31 2.49 -1.43
N TRP A 229 2.20 2.04 -2.32
CA TRP A 229 3.45 2.74 -2.57
C TRP A 229 3.93 2.63 -4.02
N TYR A 230 4.78 3.59 -4.42
CA TYR A 230 5.34 3.71 -5.76
C TYR A 230 6.78 4.21 -5.69
N GLY A 231 7.68 3.59 -6.45
CA GLY A 231 9.03 4.11 -6.65
C GLY A 231 9.05 5.18 -7.74
N VAL A 232 9.86 6.23 -7.59
CA VAL A 232 9.97 7.31 -8.57
C VAL A 232 11.37 7.34 -9.19
N GLY A 233 11.50 6.70 -10.34
CA GLY A 233 12.73 6.67 -11.12
C GLY A 233 12.84 7.85 -12.08
N SER A 234 14.02 8.07 -12.66
CA SER A 234 14.22 9.06 -13.72
C SER A 234 13.40 8.76 -14.98
N ALA A 235 13.14 7.49 -15.25
CA ALA A 235 12.34 7.03 -16.40
C ALA A 235 10.81 7.06 -16.16
N GLY A 236 10.36 7.36 -14.94
CA GLY A 236 8.94 7.34 -14.58
C GLY A 236 8.65 6.62 -13.28
N ILE A 237 7.35 6.35 -13.09
CA ILE A 237 6.84 5.67 -11.89
C ILE A 237 7.03 4.16 -12.02
N ARG A 238 7.58 3.55 -10.98
CA ARG A 238 7.72 2.09 -10.81
C ARG A 238 6.62 1.59 -9.88
N SER A 239 5.84 0.64 -10.34
CA SER A 239 4.89 -0.08 -9.51
C SER A 239 5.60 -1.02 -8.54
N MET A 240 4.92 -1.33 -7.46
CA MET A 240 5.29 -2.37 -6.51
C MET A 240 5.19 -3.76 -7.18
N SER A 241 6.26 -4.55 -7.08
CA SER A 241 6.26 -5.94 -7.53
C SER A 241 5.32 -6.81 -6.67
N PRO A 242 4.76 -7.91 -7.22
CA PRO A 242 3.94 -8.84 -6.46
C PRO A 242 4.67 -9.37 -5.22
N ARG A 243 3.93 -9.48 -4.11
CA ARG A 243 4.47 -10.03 -2.86
C ARG A 243 3.45 -10.81 -2.05
N VAL A 244 3.95 -11.65 -1.17
CA VAL A 244 3.17 -12.34 -0.13
C VAL A 244 3.58 -11.84 1.25
N ASP A 245 2.62 -11.35 2.03
CA ASP A 245 2.81 -10.94 3.42
C ASP A 245 2.21 -12.01 4.34
N ILE A 246 2.96 -12.50 5.33
CA ILE A 246 2.57 -13.59 6.24
C ILE A 246 2.73 -13.12 7.68
N ASN A 247 1.65 -13.18 8.45
CA ASN A 247 1.66 -12.87 9.87
C ASN A 247 1.71 -14.18 10.66
N VAL A 248 2.68 -14.28 11.57
CA VAL A 248 2.91 -15.49 12.37
C VAL A 248 2.90 -15.19 13.86
N GLN A 249 2.32 -16.10 14.62
CA GLN A 249 2.39 -16.13 16.08
C GLN A 249 3.05 -17.44 16.52
N PHE A 250 3.86 -17.33 17.56
CA PHE A 250 4.57 -18.45 18.17
C PHE A 250 3.96 -18.73 19.54
N HIS A 251 3.48 -19.95 19.74
CA HIS A 251 3.00 -20.40 21.04
C HIS A 251 3.50 -21.83 21.31
N ASN A 252 4.32 -21.99 22.35
CA ASN A 252 5.04 -23.23 22.65
C ASN A 252 5.84 -23.71 21.43
N ASP A 253 5.58 -24.93 20.94
CA ASP A 253 6.18 -25.54 19.75
C ASP A 253 5.25 -25.48 18.52
N ARG A 254 4.24 -24.60 18.53
CA ARG A 254 3.34 -24.40 17.39
C ARG A 254 3.58 -23.05 16.74
N VAL A 255 3.48 -23.04 15.42
CA VAL A 255 3.44 -21.82 14.63
C VAL A 255 2.04 -21.66 14.08
N THR A 256 1.43 -20.52 14.39
CA THR A 256 0.12 -20.16 13.85
C THR A 256 0.32 -19.06 12.82
N ILE A 257 -0.02 -19.31 11.57
CA ILE A 257 -0.18 -18.27 10.57
C ILE A 257 -1.53 -17.61 10.84
N THR A 258 -1.52 -16.38 11.34
CA THR A 258 -2.77 -15.68 11.67
C THR A 258 -3.38 -15.01 10.45
N ARG A 259 -2.54 -14.54 9.51
CA ARG A 259 -2.97 -13.93 8.24
C ARG A 259 -1.95 -14.22 7.15
N ALA A 260 -2.43 -14.28 5.91
CA ALA A 260 -1.59 -14.28 4.72
C ALA A 260 -2.26 -13.44 3.64
N TYR A 261 -1.46 -12.67 2.90
CA TYR A 261 -1.94 -11.79 1.85
C TYR A 261 -1.14 -11.99 0.57
N TYR A 262 -1.81 -11.98 -0.58
CA TYR A 262 -1.18 -11.76 -1.89
C TYR A 262 -1.50 -10.36 -2.36
N ILE A 263 -0.47 -9.63 -2.79
CA ILE A 263 -0.58 -8.21 -3.08
C ILE A 263 0.10 -7.94 -4.41
N GLU A 264 -0.60 -7.25 -5.32
CA GLU A 264 -0.11 -6.92 -6.65
C GLU A 264 -0.64 -5.56 -7.11
N GLN A 265 0.17 -4.84 -7.88
CA GLN A 265 -0.25 -3.67 -8.65
C GLN A 265 -0.33 -4.02 -10.13
N LEU A 266 -1.49 -3.79 -10.73
CA LEU A 266 -1.72 -4.00 -12.15
C LEU A 266 -1.42 -2.70 -12.91
N GLU A 267 -0.50 -2.70 -13.88
CA GLU A 267 -0.32 -1.54 -14.76
C GLU A 267 -1.35 -1.60 -15.90
N LYS A 268 -2.19 -0.57 -16.00
CA LYS A 268 -3.09 -0.35 -17.13
C LYS A 268 -2.66 0.90 -17.89
N ARG A 269 -2.56 0.77 -19.21
CA ARG A 269 -2.33 1.88 -20.13
C ARG A 269 -3.66 2.23 -20.80
N HIS A 270 -4.02 3.50 -20.78
CA HIS A 270 -5.18 3.99 -21.53
C HIS A 270 -4.79 4.20 -22.98
N GLU A 271 -5.05 3.21 -23.82
CA GLU A 271 -4.97 3.36 -25.27
C GLU A 271 -6.25 4.09 -25.74
N GLY A 272 -6.15 5.37 -26.11
CA GLY A 272 -7.29 6.08 -26.74
C GLY A 272 -7.40 7.59 -26.51
N LEU A 273 -6.71 8.16 -25.52
CA LEU A 273 -6.55 9.61 -25.43
C LEU A 273 -5.33 10.00 -26.25
N SER A 274 -5.55 10.48 -27.48
CA SER A 274 -4.53 10.79 -28.48
C SER A 274 -3.44 11.79 -28.04
N HIS A 275 -3.51 12.32 -26.82
CA HIS A 275 -2.63 13.36 -26.28
C HIS A 275 -2.17 13.14 -24.83
N SER A 276 -2.45 11.99 -24.18
CA SER A 276 -1.96 11.74 -22.82
C SER A 276 -1.65 10.26 -22.52
N ASP A 277 -0.39 9.96 -22.20
CA ASP A 277 0.05 8.68 -21.63
C ASP A 277 -0.40 8.57 -20.16
N ALA A 278 -1.71 8.45 -19.93
CA ALA A 278 -2.26 8.24 -18.60
C ALA A 278 -2.07 6.76 -18.19
N ARG A 279 -1.33 6.53 -17.11
CA ARG A 279 -1.14 5.21 -16.50
C ARG A 279 -1.98 5.07 -15.26
N GLU A 280 -2.63 3.92 -15.12
CA GLU A 280 -3.31 3.52 -13.90
C GLU A 280 -2.63 2.31 -13.27
N PHE A 281 -2.58 2.31 -11.94
CA PHE A 281 -1.99 1.22 -11.16
C PHE A 281 -2.98 0.61 -10.14
N PRO A 282 -4.13 0.02 -10.55
CA PRO A 282 -5.04 -0.61 -9.59
C PRO A 282 -4.32 -1.59 -8.67
N ILE A 283 -4.70 -1.60 -7.40
CA ILE A 283 -4.06 -2.47 -6.40
C ILE A 283 -5.02 -3.61 -6.08
N CYS A 284 -4.53 -4.82 -6.22
CA CYS A 284 -5.19 -6.02 -5.74
C CYS A 284 -4.58 -6.44 -4.41
N VAL A 285 -5.42 -6.55 -3.38
CA VAL A 285 -5.04 -7.14 -2.08
C VAL A 285 -5.96 -8.32 -1.82
N MET A 286 -5.40 -9.53 -1.92
CA MET A 286 -6.10 -10.77 -1.62
C MET A 286 -5.75 -11.22 -0.21
N ASN A 287 -6.75 -11.39 0.64
CA ASN A 287 -6.61 -12.12 1.89
C ASN A 287 -6.70 -13.62 1.58
N LEU A 288 -5.53 -14.27 1.65
CA LEU A 288 -5.38 -15.71 1.40
C LEU A 288 -5.82 -16.54 2.61
N LEU A 289 -5.77 -15.96 3.80
CA LEU A 289 -6.02 -16.66 5.05
C LEU A 289 -6.60 -15.70 6.09
N LEU A 290 -7.93 -15.73 6.26
CA LEU A 290 -8.65 -14.93 7.24
C LEU A 290 -8.76 -15.66 8.60
N GLU A 291 -8.80 -16.98 8.57
CA GLU A 291 -8.84 -17.83 9.77
C GLU A 291 -7.43 -18.34 10.11
N PRO A 292 -7.02 -18.34 11.40
CA PRO A 292 -5.69 -18.82 11.76
C PRO A 292 -5.44 -20.27 11.31
N TYR A 293 -4.26 -20.52 10.75
CA TYR A 293 -3.80 -21.83 10.32
C TYR A 293 -2.62 -22.28 11.18
N GLU A 294 -2.81 -23.36 11.95
CA GLU A 294 -1.74 -23.95 12.75
C GLU A 294 -0.88 -24.90 11.91
N ILE A 295 0.43 -24.80 12.06
CA ILE A 295 1.40 -25.69 11.44
C ILE A 295 2.27 -26.31 12.53
N ASP A 296 2.42 -27.63 12.49
CA ASP A 296 3.40 -28.31 13.31
C ASP A 296 4.82 -27.94 12.82
N VAL A 297 5.72 -27.60 13.74
CA VAL A 297 7.09 -27.23 13.40
C VAL A 297 7.82 -28.39 12.70
N SER A 298 7.43 -29.64 12.95
CA SER A 298 7.96 -30.81 12.25
C SER A 298 7.61 -30.80 10.76
N ASP A 299 6.37 -30.44 10.39
CA ASP A 299 5.93 -30.32 8.99
C ASP A 299 6.66 -29.19 8.23
N LEU A 300 7.11 -28.16 8.93
CA LEU A 300 7.90 -27.06 8.34
C LEU A 300 9.35 -27.47 8.02
N ARG A 301 9.84 -28.57 8.61
CA ARG A 301 11.21 -29.09 8.37
C ARG A 301 11.27 -30.01 7.16
N GLU A 302 10.13 -30.55 6.72
CA GLU A 302 10.02 -31.29 5.48
C GLU A 302 9.91 -30.31 4.28
N SER A 303 10.64 -30.60 3.21
CA SER A 303 10.66 -29.72 2.04
C SER A 303 9.28 -29.67 1.37
N GLY A 304 8.70 -28.46 1.28
CA GLY A 304 7.53 -28.20 0.43
C GLY A 304 6.17 -28.19 1.15
N CYS A 305 6.07 -27.53 2.32
CA CYS A 305 4.78 -27.29 2.95
C CYS A 305 3.86 -26.45 2.04
N ALA A 306 2.71 -27.01 1.69
CA ALA A 306 1.64 -26.34 0.95
C ALA A 306 0.51 -25.97 1.91
N ILE A 307 0.26 -24.68 2.07
CA ILE A 307 -0.88 -24.19 2.83
C ILE A 307 -2.08 -24.22 1.89
N LYS A 308 -3.05 -25.09 2.20
CA LYS A 308 -4.32 -25.16 1.47
C LYS A 308 -5.22 -24.02 1.92
N LEU A 309 -5.66 -23.21 0.98
CA LEU A 309 -6.41 -22.00 1.26
C LEU A 309 -7.88 -22.18 0.87
N SER A 310 -8.76 -21.66 1.71
CA SER A 310 -10.21 -21.62 1.51
C SER A 310 -10.74 -20.25 1.93
N ASN A 311 -11.93 -19.89 1.46
CA ASN A 311 -12.56 -18.60 1.78
C ASN A 311 -11.66 -17.40 1.43
N ILE A 312 -11.08 -17.41 0.23
CA ILE A 312 -10.26 -16.30 -0.27
C ILE A 312 -11.13 -15.09 -0.49
N HIS A 313 -10.67 -13.95 0.01
CA HIS A 313 -11.32 -12.66 -0.24
C HIS A 313 -10.31 -11.71 -0.86
N GLY A 314 -10.79 -10.69 -1.55
CA GLY A 314 -9.91 -9.65 -2.06
C GLY A 314 -10.61 -8.33 -2.23
N VAL A 315 -9.81 -7.29 -2.37
CA VAL A 315 -10.23 -5.98 -2.85
C VAL A 315 -9.37 -5.57 -4.03
N LEU A 316 -10.03 -5.03 -5.05
CA LEU A 316 -9.40 -4.18 -6.05
C LEU A 316 -9.65 -2.73 -5.64
N ALA A 317 -8.62 -2.03 -5.17
CA ALA A 317 -8.72 -0.61 -4.81
C ALA A 317 -8.51 0.25 -6.06
N PRO A 318 -9.56 0.90 -6.61
CA PRO A 318 -9.40 1.80 -7.74
C PRO A 318 -8.83 3.16 -7.28
N SER A 319 -8.47 4.01 -8.25
CA SER A 319 -8.32 5.44 -7.97
C SER A 319 -9.59 5.99 -7.35
N THR A 320 -9.47 6.76 -6.27
CA THR A 320 -10.62 7.46 -5.70
C THR A 320 -11.25 8.42 -6.72
N LEU A 321 -10.44 8.95 -7.64
CA LEU A 321 -10.83 9.89 -8.69
C LEU A 321 -11.66 9.23 -9.79
N ARG A 322 -11.59 7.90 -9.94
CA ARG A 322 -12.49 7.19 -10.87
C ARG A 322 -13.96 7.37 -10.48
N SER A 323 -14.25 7.60 -9.19
CA SER A 323 -15.60 7.96 -8.74
C SER A 323 -16.03 9.36 -9.20
N TYR A 324 -15.11 10.19 -9.68
CA TYR A 324 -15.40 11.51 -10.25
C TYR A 324 -15.43 11.46 -11.78
N ASP A 325 -14.42 10.82 -12.38
CA ASP A 325 -14.24 10.80 -13.84
C ASP A 325 -15.16 9.81 -14.57
N ALA A 326 -15.69 8.79 -13.87
CA ALA A 326 -16.52 7.76 -14.49
C ALA A 326 -18.02 7.87 -14.14
N PRO A 327 -18.91 7.51 -15.08
CA PRO A 327 -20.34 7.34 -14.81
C PRO A 327 -20.59 6.40 -13.63
N GLU A 328 -21.69 6.58 -12.90
CA GLU A 328 -22.02 5.73 -11.74
C GLU A 328 -22.08 4.24 -12.06
N SER A 329 -22.51 3.87 -13.27
CA SER A 329 -22.54 2.48 -13.77
C SER A 329 -21.17 1.81 -13.79
N ASP A 330 -20.10 2.59 -13.93
CA ASP A 330 -18.74 2.10 -14.16
C ASP A 330 -17.93 2.08 -12.84
N ARG A 331 -18.52 2.55 -11.74
CA ARG A 331 -17.95 2.56 -10.39
C ARG A 331 -18.05 1.16 -9.76
N VAL A 332 -17.42 0.17 -10.37
CA VAL A 332 -17.39 -1.19 -9.82
C VAL A 332 -16.41 -1.25 -8.64
N HIS A 333 -16.95 -1.43 -7.43
CA HIS A 333 -16.16 -1.75 -6.25
C HIS A 333 -16.09 -3.27 -6.09
N LEU A 334 -14.94 -3.85 -6.43
CA LEU A 334 -14.70 -5.29 -6.27
C LEU A 334 -14.06 -5.53 -4.90
N ALA A 335 -14.90 -5.85 -3.91
CA ALA A 335 -14.45 -6.26 -2.58
C ALA A 335 -15.34 -7.40 -2.08
N GLY A 336 -14.73 -8.49 -1.61
CA GLY A 336 -15.46 -9.64 -1.07
C GLY A 336 -14.82 -10.98 -1.41
N PRO A 337 -15.60 -12.09 -1.31
CA PRO A 337 -15.14 -13.42 -1.66
C PRO A 337 -14.67 -13.52 -3.13
N ILE A 338 -13.59 -14.24 -3.37
CA ILE A 338 -13.12 -14.57 -4.72
C ILE A 338 -13.60 -15.96 -5.07
N TYR A 339 -14.38 -16.07 -6.15
CA TYR A 339 -14.96 -17.34 -6.58
C TYR A 339 -13.94 -18.25 -7.28
N PRO A 340 -14.13 -19.59 -7.23
CA PRO A 340 -13.24 -20.56 -7.85
C PRO A 340 -12.89 -20.28 -9.32
N GLU A 341 -13.84 -19.77 -10.11
CA GLU A 341 -13.65 -19.45 -11.52
C GLU A 341 -12.59 -18.36 -11.71
N MET A 342 -12.63 -17.31 -10.88
CA MET A 342 -11.61 -16.26 -10.89
C MET A 342 -10.26 -16.77 -10.43
N LEU A 343 -10.22 -17.64 -9.40
CA LEU A 343 -8.98 -18.26 -8.94
C LEU A 343 -8.37 -19.16 -10.02
N GLN A 344 -9.20 -19.86 -10.78
CA GLN A 344 -8.77 -20.66 -11.93
C GLN A 344 -8.17 -19.77 -13.02
N GLU A 345 -8.80 -18.64 -13.36
CA GLU A 345 -8.24 -17.71 -14.34
C GLU A 345 -6.88 -17.15 -13.91
N LEU A 346 -6.76 -16.73 -12.65
CA LEU A 346 -5.57 -16.06 -12.13
C LEU A 346 -4.41 -17.01 -11.80
N PHE A 347 -4.72 -18.22 -11.33
CA PHE A 347 -3.72 -19.14 -10.74
C PHE A 347 -3.78 -20.57 -11.31
N SER A 348 -4.40 -20.79 -12.48
CA SER A 348 -4.34 -22.07 -13.20
C SER A 348 -2.93 -22.52 -13.54
N ARG A 349 -2.01 -21.56 -13.71
CA ARG A 349 -0.57 -21.79 -13.82
C ARG A 349 0.08 -21.43 -12.50
N LYS A 350 1.17 -22.12 -12.18
CA LYS A 350 2.01 -21.78 -11.02
C LYS A 350 2.44 -20.32 -11.15
N HIS A 351 2.01 -19.50 -10.20
CA HIS A 351 2.32 -18.08 -10.14
C HIS A 351 3.48 -17.87 -9.17
N PRO A 352 4.71 -17.63 -9.67
CA PRO A 352 5.89 -17.45 -8.83
C PRO A 352 5.86 -16.08 -8.15
N VAL A 353 6.17 -16.04 -6.86
CA VAL A 353 6.29 -14.81 -6.08
C VAL A 353 7.68 -14.73 -5.48
N HIS A 354 8.43 -13.70 -5.87
CA HIS A 354 9.84 -13.52 -5.50
C HIS A 354 10.04 -12.63 -4.27
N ARG A 355 8.94 -12.16 -3.67
CA ARG A 355 8.94 -11.30 -2.49
C ARG A 355 8.02 -11.88 -1.44
N VAL A 356 8.59 -12.25 -0.29
CA VAL A 356 7.82 -12.69 0.87
C VAL A 356 8.24 -11.88 2.08
N ARG A 357 7.28 -11.38 2.84
CA ARG A 357 7.53 -10.73 4.13
C ARG A 357 6.84 -11.52 5.23
N VAL A 358 7.58 -11.82 6.29
CA VAL A 358 7.07 -12.49 7.49
C VAL A 358 7.10 -11.51 8.64
N ILE A 359 5.95 -11.26 9.26
CA ILE A 359 5.82 -10.44 10.48
C ILE A 359 5.45 -11.36 11.65
N ALA A 360 6.26 -11.33 12.71
CA ALA A 360 6.10 -12.17 13.89
C ALA A 360 5.92 -11.33 15.15
N ILE A 361 5.07 -11.79 16.08
CA ILE A 361 5.04 -11.26 17.45
C ILE A 361 6.05 -12.01 18.31
N VAL A 362 6.96 -11.26 18.94
CA VAL A 362 8.00 -11.78 19.83
C VAL A 362 8.07 -10.90 21.08
N GLY A 363 7.68 -11.45 22.24
CA GLY A 363 7.77 -10.72 23.52
C GLY A 363 6.98 -9.40 23.52
N GLY A 364 5.81 -9.38 22.87
CA GLY A 364 4.96 -8.18 22.76
C GLY A 364 5.42 -7.16 21.73
N ARG A 365 6.47 -7.44 20.95
CA ARG A 365 6.93 -6.59 19.84
C ARG A 365 6.77 -7.33 18.51
N SER A 366 6.32 -6.62 17.47
CA SER A 366 6.34 -7.14 16.11
C SER A 366 7.74 -7.04 15.53
N LYS A 367 8.20 -8.09 14.84
CA LYS A 367 9.43 -8.09 14.07
C LYS A 367 9.15 -8.56 12.65
N ALA A 368 9.77 -7.92 11.66
CA ALA A 368 9.58 -8.27 10.26
C ALA A 368 10.86 -8.85 9.67
N ARG A 369 10.72 -9.82 8.75
CA ARG A 369 11.82 -10.29 7.90
C ARG A 369 11.35 -10.44 6.47
N ARG A 370 12.22 -9.99 5.58
CA ARG A 370 12.01 -10.03 4.13
C ARG A 370 12.78 -11.18 3.50
N PHE A 371 12.18 -11.73 2.46
CA PHE A 371 12.76 -12.67 1.51
C PHE A 371 12.56 -12.05 0.14
N THR A 372 13.68 -11.88 -0.56
CA THR A 372 13.65 -11.41 -1.92
C THR A 372 14.61 -12.25 -2.74
N THR A 373 14.14 -12.63 -3.91
CA THR A 373 14.89 -13.33 -4.95
C THR A 373 14.77 -12.55 -6.26
N HIS A 374 15.70 -12.77 -7.19
CA HIS A 374 15.57 -12.22 -8.54
C HIS A 374 14.48 -12.94 -9.32
N GLU A 375 13.85 -12.27 -10.29
CA GLU A 375 12.74 -12.82 -11.10
C GLU A 375 13.09 -14.11 -11.86
N HIS A 376 14.37 -14.34 -12.15
CA HIS A 376 14.85 -15.56 -12.81
C HIS A 376 15.38 -16.62 -11.82
N GLY A 377 15.38 -16.31 -10.52
CA GLY A 377 15.76 -17.25 -9.47
C GLY A 377 14.61 -18.17 -9.05
N ALA A 378 14.87 -19.09 -8.12
CA ALA A 378 13.80 -19.84 -7.48
C ALA A 378 12.93 -18.87 -6.66
N PRO A 379 11.59 -18.91 -6.80
CA PRO A 379 10.71 -18.01 -6.07
C PRO A 379 10.62 -18.36 -4.58
N ASP A 380 10.34 -17.36 -3.75
CA ASP A 380 10.18 -17.54 -2.30
C ASP A 380 8.78 -18.05 -1.92
N ALA A 381 7.80 -17.85 -2.79
CA ALA A 381 6.47 -18.43 -2.71
C ALA A 381 5.91 -18.80 -4.10
N THR A 382 4.92 -19.68 -4.15
CA THR A 382 4.19 -20.00 -5.39
C THR A 382 2.72 -20.20 -5.07
N LEU A 383 1.85 -19.51 -5.81
CA LEU A 383 0.40 -19.71 -5.76
C LEU A 383 -0.03 -20.61 -6.92
N HIS A 384 -0.92 -21.56 -6.65
CA HIS A 384 -1.44 -22.45 -7.68
C HIS A 384 -2.84 -22.94 -7.32
N PHE A 385 -3.78 -22.80 -8.26
CA PHE A 385 -5.15 -23.27 -8.12
C PHE A 385 -5.35 -24.54 -8.94
N GLN A 386 -5.61 -25.67 -8.26
CA GLN A 386 -5.81 -26.95 -8.89
C GLN A 386 -6.83 -27.78 -8.11
N GLY A 387 -7.76 -28.43 -8.81
CA GLY A 387 -8.74 -29.31 -8.17
C GLY A 387 -9.68 -28.59 -7.21
N GLY A 388 -10.00 -27.32 -7.47
CA GLY A 388 -10.89 -26.50 -6.63
C GLY A 388 -10.22 -25.88 -5.40
N ILE A 389 -8.90 -26.03 -5.24
CA ILE A 389 -8.15 -25.56 -4.06
C ILE A 389 -7.01 -24.64 -4.50
N LEU A 390 -6.93 -23.44 -3.90
CA LEU A 390 -5.75 -22.58 -4.00
C LEU A 390 -4.72 -23.05 -2.97
N SER A 391 -3.47 -23.23 -3.39
CA SER A 391 -2.37 -23.58 -2.50
C SER A 391 -1.29 -22.53 -2.52
N LEU A 392 -0.79 -22.15 -1.34
CA LEU A 392 0.41 -21.33 -1.16
C LEU A 392 1.58 -22.24 -0.77
N TRP A 393 2.57 -22.32 -1.65
CA TRP A 393 3.82 -23.05 -1.44
C TRP A 393 4.90 -22.05 -1.02
N LEU A 394 5.65 -22.36 0.04
CA LEU A 394 6.75 -21.51 0.51
C LEU A 394 8.10 -22.19 0.27
N SER A 395 9.13 -21.40 -0.04
CA SER A 395 10.49 -21.92 -0.18
C SER A 395 11.03 -22.47 1.14
N ALA A 396 11.98 -23.40 1.08
CA ALA A 396 12.64 -23.94 2.28
C ALA A 396 13.31 -22.84 3.13
N ARG A 397 13.81 -21.77 2.49
CA ARG A 397 14.38 -20.60 3.18
C ARG A 397 13.32 -19.84 3.98
N THR A 398 12.13 -19.62 3.41
CA THR A 398 11.01 -18.98 4.10
C THR A 398 10.50 -19.86 5.23
N LEU A 399 10.27 -21.15 4.97
CA LEU A 399 9.80 -22.13 5.96
C LEU A 399 10.77 -22.29 7.13
N SER A 400 12.07 -22.42 6.85
CA SER A 400 13.10 -22.53 7.88
C SER A 400 13.14 -21.30 8.80
N THR A 401 12.86 -20.09 8.28
CA THR A 401 12.75 -18.90 9.14
C THR A 401 11.53 -18.98 10.04
N ILE A 402 10.39 -19.38 9.48
CA ILE A 402 9.15 -19.57 10.23
C ILE A 402 9.35 -20.65 11.31
N ALA A 403 10.09 -21.72 11.02
CA ALA A 403 10.31 -22.85 11.93
C ALA A 403 11.38 -22.60 13.01
N HIS A 404 12.46 -21.86 12.72
CA HIS A 404 13.69 -21.95 13.52
C HIS A 404 13.96 -20.87 14.55
N ARG A 405 13.20 -19.77 14.67
CA ARG A 405 13.10 -18.93 15.89
C ARG A 405 12.60 -17.50 15.64
N PRO A 406 11.83 -16.94 16.60
CA PRO A 406 11.64 -15.50 16.79
C PRO A 406 12.87 -14.70 17.32
N LEU A 407 13.95 -15.37 17.75
CA LEU A 407 15.13 -14.78 18.43
C LEU A 407 16.14 -14.02 17.54
N HIS A 408 16.14 -14.20 16.21
CA HIS A 408 17.12 -13.57 15.31
C HIS A 408 16.51 -12.68 14.23
N LEU A 409 15.23 -12.34 14.34
CA LEU A 409 14.68 -11.26 13.53
C LEU A 409 15.37 -9.95 14.00
N PRO A 410 16.11 -9.23 13.12
CA PRO A 410 16.66 -7.93 13.48
C PRO A 410 15.53 -7.01 13.94
N ALA A 411 15.86 -6.16 14.92
CA ALA A 411 14.91 -5.22 15.51
C ALA A 411 14.39 -4.23 14.47
#